data_AF-A0A2N2GLE2-F1
#
_entry.id   AF-A0A2N2GLE2-F1
#
_cell.length_a   1.000
_cell.length_b   1.000
_cell.length_c   1.000
_cell.angle_alpha   90.00
_cell.angle_beta   90.00
_cell.angle_gamma   90.00
#
_symmetry.space_group_name_H-M   'P 1'
#
loop_
_entity.id
_entity.type
_entity.pdbx_description
1 polymer ?
#
loop_
_entity_poly.entity_id
_entity_poly.type
_entity_poly.pdbx_seq_one_letter_code
_entity_poly.pdbx_strand_id
1 'polypeptide(L)'
;MRQRMIRMLIYMAILLLMANISPVIDSFMHPEIPYFDPEHLLVGGITAGITALLLGLLISHANRMASVAHELSLLNKKLREQSSRDSLTGLYNHRYFQEMLRHEFLLAQRHRTELSCMMLDLDLFKEVNDT
;
A
#
# COMPACT_ATOMS: atom_id res chain seq x y z
N MET A 1 21.66 6.40 3.93
CA MET A 1 21.57 7.47 2.92
C MET A 1 22.50 7.25 1.72
N ARG A 2 23.79 6.95 1.92
CA ARG A 2 24.77 6.68 0.85
C ARG A 2 24.31 5.67 -0.22
N GLN A 3 23.72 4.53 0.17
CA GLN A 3 23.24 3.52 -0.78
C GLN A 3 22.04 3.97 -1.63
N ARG A 4 21.15 4.84 -1.10
CA ARG A 4 20.01 5.38 -1.87
C ARG A 4 20.48 6.39 -2.91
N MET A 5 21.46 7.22 -2.56
CA MET A 5 22.06 8.19 -3.46
C MET A 5 22.79 7.51 -4.62
N ILE A 6 23.56 6.44 -4.33
CA ILE A 6 24.25 5.65 -5.38
C ILE A 6 23.24 5.03 -6.35
N ARG A 7 22.14 4.45 -5.85
CA ARG A 7 21.09 3.89 -6.73
C ARG A 7 20.44 4.96 -7.60
N MET A 8 20.18 6.14 -7.05
CA MET A 8 19.60 7.26 -7.80
C MET A 8 20.53 7.75 -8.92
N LEU A 9 21.83 7.85 -8.63
CA LEU A 9 22.84 8.20 -9.64
C LEU A 9 22.93 7.15 -10.74
N ILE A 10 22.87 5.86 -10.39
CA ILE A 10 22.84 4.76 -11.37
C ILE A 10 21.60 4.86 -12.26
N TYR A 11 20.40 5.06 -11.68
CA TYR A 11 19.18 5.20 -12.47
C TYR A 11 19.23 6.42 -13.39
N MET A 12 19.74 7.55 -12.91
CA MET A 12 19.90 8.75 -13.72
C MET A 12 20.90 8.53 -14.87
N ALA A 13 22.01 7.84 -14.62
CA ALA A 13 22.98 7.49 -15.65
C ALA A 13 22.40 6.54 -16.71
N ILE A 14 21.62 5.52 -16.29
CA ILE A 14 20.92 4.61 -17.21
C ILE A 14 19.90 5.37 -18.06
N LEU A 15 19.15 6.28 -17.45
CA LEU A 15 18.09 7.03 -18.12
C LEU A 15 18.66 8.01 -19.15
N LEU A 16 19.78 8.67 -18.83
CA LEU A 16 20.55 9.49 -19.76
C LEU A 16 21.15 8.66 -20.90
N LEU A 17 21.68 7.46 -20.61
CA LEU A 17 22.22 6.57 -21.63
C LEU A 17 21.11 6.09 -22.59
N MET A 18 19.97 5.66 -22.06
CA MET A 18 18.81 5.23 -22.85
C MET A 18 18.24 6.37 -23.69
N ALA A 19 18.16 7.58 -23.16
CA ALA A 19 17.68 8.75 -23.91
C ALA A 19 18.61 9.17 -25.06
N ASN A 20 19.88 8.74 -25.03
CA ASN A 20 20.87 9.03 -26.07
C ASN A 20 21.32 7.76 -26.82
N ILE A 21 20.58 6.65 -26.72
CA ILE A 21 21.02 5.39 -27.31
C ILE A 21 20.94 5.39 -28.84
N SER A 22 19.95 6.06 -29.44
CA SER A 22 19.82 6.11 -30.91
C SER A 22 21.01 6.82 -31.56
N PRO A 23 21.41 8.05 -31.14
CA PRO A 23 22.62 8.69 -31.65
C PRO A 23 23.89 7.85 -31.47
N VAL A 24 24.00 7.13 -30.35
CA VAL A 24 25.12 6.22 -30.08
C VAL A 24 25.14 5.07 -31.08
N ILE A 25 24.00 4.39 -31.28
CA ILE A 25 23.88 3.27 -32.23
C ILE A 25 24.16 3.76 -33.66
N ASP A 26 23.56 4.88 -34.06
CA ASP A 26 23.67 5.41 -35.41
C ASP A 26 25.09 5.90 -35.72
N SER A 27 25.82 6.44 -34.72
CA SER A 27 27.24 6.77 -34.86
C SER A 27 28.14 5.55 -35.09
N PHE A 28 27.75 4.36 -34.64
CA PHE A 28 28.49 3.11 -34.91
C PHE A 28 28.09 2.50 -36.26
N MET A 29 26.82 2.60 -36.65
CA MET A 29 26.29 1.93 -37.84
C MET A 29 26.43 2.77 -39.12
N HIS A 30 26.41 4.10 -38.98
CA HIS A 30 26.48 5.07 -40.09
C HIS A 30 27.44 6.22 -39.72
N PRO A 31 28.76 5.97 -39.71
CA PRO A 31 29.76 6.96 -39.27
C PRO A 31 29.86 8.19 -40.18
N GLU A 32 29.21 8.15 -41.34
CA GLU A 32 29.25 9.21 -42.35
C GLU A 32 28.22 10.32 -42.09
N ILE A 33 27.25 10.07 -41.19
CA ILE A 33 26.21 11.02 -40.82
C ILE A 33 26.55 11.63 -39.46
N PRO A 34 26.60 12.96 -39.32
CA PRO A 34 26.81 13.61 -38.03
C PRO A 34 25.53 13.51 -37.19
N TYR A 35 25.45 12.52 -36.30
CA TYR A 35 24.30 12.32 -35.39
C TYR A 35 24.47 13.02 -34.03
N PHE A 36 25.70 13.34 -33.64
CA PHE A 36 26.01 14.07 -32.40
C PHE A 36 25.93 15.58 -32.59
N ASP A 37 24.82 16.06 -33.12
CA ASP A 37 24.54 17.48 -33.25
C ASP A 37 23.87 18.03 -31.97
N PRO A 38 24.00 19.35 -31.69
CA PRO A 38 23.42 19.97 -30.50
C PRO A 38 21.93 19.71 -30.32
N GLU A 39 21.18 19.56 -31.41
CA GLU A 39 19.74 19.29 -31.41
C GLU A 39 19.42 17.93 -30.80
N HIS A 40 20.16 16.88 -31.17
CA HIS A 40 19.95 15.52 -30.66
C HIS A 40 20.28 15.42 -29.17
N LEU A 41 21.35 16.06 -28.73
CA LEU A 41 21.73 16.11 -27.32
C LEU A 41 20.68 16.87 -26.48
N LEU A 42 20.12 17.95 -27.02
CA LEU A 42 19.07 18.74 -26.38
C LEU A 42 17.76 17.94 -26.23
N VAL A 43 17.34 17.23 -27.28
CA VAL A 43 16.14 16.37 -27.23
C VAL A 43 16.33 15.21 -26.24
N GLY A 44 17.49 14.55 -26.23
CA GLY A 44 17.81 13.48 -25.27
C GLY A 44 17.80 13.99 -23.83
N GLY A 45 18.40 15.15 -23.57
CA GLY A 45 18.41 15.80 -22.26
C GLY A 45 17.02 16.20 -21.76
N ILE A 46 16.20 16.82 -22.62
CA ILE A 46 14.82 17.21 -22.28
C ILE A 46 13.98 15.97 -21.99
N THR A 47 14.05 14.95 -22.85
CA THR A 47 13.32 13.69 -22.66
C THR A 47 13.69 13.05 -21.32
N ALA A 48 14.98 12.90 -21.02
CA ALA A 48 15.44 12.33 -19.76
C ALA A 48 14.99 13.13 -18.54
N GLY A 49 15.03 14.46 -18.62
CA GLY A 49 14.58 15.36 -17.56
C GLY A 49 13.08 15.23 -17.28
N ILE A 50 12.26 15.22 -18.33
CA ILE A 50 10.81 15.04 -18.21
C ILE A 50 10.49 13.66 -17.63
N THR A 51 11.12 12.60 -18.13
CA THR A 51 10.91 11.25 -17.61
C THR A 51 11.30 11.13 -16.13
N ALA A 52 12.43 11.70 -15.72
CA ALA A 52 12.86 11.70 -14.32
C ALA A 52 11.89 12.47 -13.43
N LEU A 53 11.39 13.62 -13.88
CA LEU A 53 10.39 14.41 -13.18
C LEU A 53 9.08 13.62 -13.01
N LEU A 54 8.56 13.05 -14.08
CA LEU A 54 7.32 12.26 -14.07
C LEU A 54 7.45 11.04 -13.14
N LEU A 55 8.57 10.30 -13.20
CA LEU A 55 8.82 9.19 -12.29
C LEU A 55 8.90 9.65 -10.83
N GLY A 56 9.58 10.76 -10.55
CA GLY A 56 9.65 11.34 -9.21
C GLY A 56 8.27 11.70 -8.66
N LEU A 57 7.41 12.30 -9.49
CA LEU A 57 6.03 12.62 -9.14
C LEU A 57 5.20 11.36 -8.88
N LEU A 58 5.28 10.36 -9.75
CA LEU A 58 4.57 9.09 -9.59
C LEU A 58 4.99 8.35 -8.32
N ILE A 59 6.28 8.24 -8.05
CA ILE A 59 6.80 7.62 -6.83
C ILE A 59 6.33 8.38 -5.59
N SER A 60 6.38 9.72 -5.63
CA SER A 60 5.91 10.56 -4.52
C SER A 60 4.40 10.39 -4.28
N HIS A 61 3.61 10.25 -5.33
CA HIS A 61 2.17 10.01 -5.22
C HIS A 61 1.87 8.61 -4.69
N ALA A 62 2.55 7.58 -5.20
CA ALA A 62 2.41 6.21 -4.72
C ALA A 62 2.75 6.08 -3.23
N ASN A 63 3.82 6.75 -2.78
CA ASN A 63 4.20 6.78 -1.36
C ASN A 63 3.14 7.45 -0.49
N ARG A 64 2.54 8.56 -0.95
CA ARG A 64 1.44 9.23 -0.25
C ARG A 64 0.19 8.36 -0.16
N MET A 65 -0.16 7.68 -1.25
CA MET A 65 -1.29 6.75 -1.25
C MET A 65 -1.07 5.61 -0.26
N ALA A 66 0.14 5.06 -0.21
CA ALA A 66 0.49 4.00 0.74
C ALA A 66 0.40 4.47 2.20
N SER A 67 0.87 5.69 2.52
CA SER A 67 0.77 6.23 3.88
C SER A 67 -0.68 6.49 4.29
N VAL A 68 -1.48 7.07 3.41
CA VAL A 68 -2.91 7.33 3.67
C VAL A 68 -3.67 6.02 3.85
N ALA A 69 -3.42 5.02 3.01
CA ALA A 69 -4.05 3.70 3.14
C ALA A 69 -3.70 3.03 4.48
N HIS A 70 -2.46 3.17 4.93
CA HIS A 70 -2.03 2.65 6.23
C HIS A 70 -2.73 3.36 7.40
N GLU A 71 -2.78 4.69 7.37
CA GLU A 71 -3.46 5.49 8.40
C GLU A 71 -4.96 5.18 8.45
N LEU A 72 -5.61 5.08 7.28
CA LEU A 72 -7.01 4.70 7.19
C LEU A 72 -7.25 3.31 7.79
N SER A 73 -6.36 2.35 7.52
CA SER A 73 -6.45 1.00 8.09
C SER A 73 -6.37 1.03 9.62
N LEU A 74 -5.44 1.80 10.19
CA LEU A 74 -5.29 1.95 11.65
C LEU A 74 -6.51 2.62 12.28
N LEU A 75 -7.03 3.70 11.67
CA LEU A 75 -8.20 4.40 12.17
C LEU A 75 -9.45 3.52 12.12
N ASN A 76 -9.62 2.76 11.03
CA ASN A 76 -10.73 1.82 10.88
C ASN A 76 -10.65 0.69 11.91
N LYS A 77 -9.44 0.18 12.22
CA LYS A 77 -9.23 -0.78 13.31
C LYS A 77 -9.64 -0.17 14.67
N LYS A 78 -9.23 1.06 14.96
CA LYS A 78 -9.60 1.75 16.20
C LYS A 78 -11.11 2.00 16.31
N LEU A 79 -11.76 2.38 15.22
CA LEU A 79 -13.21 2.54 15.16
C LEU A 79 -13.93 1.21 15.39
N ARG A 80 -13.42 0.11 14.83
CA ARG A 80 -13.95 -1.23 15.11
C ARG A 80 -13.80 -1.62 16.58
N GLU A 81 -12.66 -1.33 17.18
CA GLU A 81 -12.44 -1.56 18.62
C GLU A 81 -13.40 -0.72 19.47
N GLN A 82 -13.58 0.57 19.16
CA GLN A 82 -14.52 1.43 19.89
C GLN A 82 -15.98 1.01 19.70
N SER A 83 -16.35 0.57 18.51
CA SER A 83 -17.70 0.08 18.19
C SER A 83 -17.89 -1.41 18.46
N SER A 84 -16.93 -2.08 19.11
CA SER A 84 -17.02 -3.50 19.43
C SER A 84 -17.90 -3.80 20.64
N ARG A 85 -18.26 -2.78 21.42
CA ARG A 85 -19.05 -2.94 22.65
C ARG A 85 -20.49 -2.46 22.47
N ASP A 86 -21.42 -3.15 23.10
CA ASP A 86 -22.82 -2.76 23.24
C ASP A 86 -22.92 -1.60 24.24
N SER A 87 -23.65 -0.54 23.89
CA SER A 87 -23.70 0.69 24.69
C SER A 87 -24.50 0.55 25.98
N LEU A 88 -25.43 -0.42 26.05
CA LEU A 88 -26.28 -0.63 27.21
C LEU A 88 -25.55 -1.48 28.28
N THR A 89 -24.84 -2.52 27.85
CA THR A 89 -24.23 -3.51 28.75
C THR A 89 -22.72 -3.36 28.91
N GLY A 90 -22.05 -2.66 27.98
CA GLY A 90 -20.60 -2.58 27.91
C GLY A 90 -19.91 -3.89 27.48
N LEU A 91 -20.67 -4.97 27.26
CA LEU A 91 -20.16 -6.25 26.76
C LEU A 91 -19.81 -6.14 25.27
N TYR A 92 -19.04 -7.09 24.75
CA TYR A 92 -18.83 -7.16 23.30
C TYR A 92 -20.16 -7.40 22.58
N ASN A 93 -20.39 -6.66 21.51
CA ASN A 93 -21.62 -6.79 20.74
C ASN A 93 -21.62 -8.07 19.89
N HIS A 94 -22.80 -8.40 19.36
CA HIS A 94 -23.01 -9.59 18.55
C HIS A 94 -22.04 -9.68 17.36
N ARG A 95 -21.71 -8.56 16.71
CA ARG A 95 -20.79 -8.54 15.57
C ARG A 95 -19.39 -8.98 15.98
N TYR A 96 -18.86 -8.42 17.07
CA TYR A 96 -17.54 -8.78 17.59
C TYR A 96 -17.50 -10.25 18.01
N PHE A 97 -18.55 -10.74 18.68
CA PHE A 97 -18.66 -12.15 19.06
C PHE A 97 -18.57 -13.08 17.83
N GLN A 98 -19.30 -12.78 16.74
CA GLN A 98 -19.26 -13.59 15.52
C GLN A 98 -17.87 -13.60 14.85
N GLU A 99 -17.20 -12.45 14.80
CA GLU A 99 -15.83 -12.35 14.24
C GLU A 99 -14.83 -13.16 15.08
N MET A 100 -14.88 -13.00 16.41
CA MET A 100 -14.03 -13.73 17.34
C MET A 100 -14.29 -15.24 17.28
N LEU A 101 -15.56 -15.67 17.31
CA LEU A 101 -15.93 -17.08 17.24
C LEU A 101 -15.41 -17.74 15.95
N ARG A 102 -15.49 -17.06 14.80
CA ARG A 102 -14.95 -17.55 13.53
C ARG A 102 -13.43 -17.72 13.61
N HIS A 103 -12.73 -16.76 14.20
CA HIS A 103 -11.28 -16.82 14.38
C HIS A 103 -10.86 -17.99 15.28
N GLU A 104 -11.47 -18.12 16.45
CA GLU A 104 -11.19 -19.20 17.40
C GLU A 104 -11.56 -20.57 16.84
N PHE A 105 -12.64 -20.67 16.07
CA PHE A 105 -13.01 -21.91 15.39
C PHE A 105 -11.93 -22.38 14.41
N LEU A 106 -11.38 -21.47 13.58
CA LEU A 106 -10.30 -21.79 12.65
C LEU A 106 -9.00 -22.16 13.38
N LEU A 107 -8.68 -21.48 14.49
CA LEU A 107 -7.55 -21.82 15.33
C LEU A 107 -7.70 -23.20 15.98
N ALA A 108 -8.85 -23.49 16.58
CA ALA A 108 -9.15 -24.77 17.19
C ALA A 108 -9.06 -25.91 16.18
N GLN A 109 -9.57 -25.70 14.96
CA GLN A 109 -9.44 -26.66 13.86
C GLN A 109 -7.97 -26.89 13.47
N ARG A 110 -7.17 -25.83 13.35
CA ARG A 110 -5.74 -25.90 13.01
C ARG A 110 -4.93 -26.64 14.08
N HIS A 111 -5.20 -26.36 15.35
CA HIS A 111 -4.45 -26.88 16.48
C HIS A 111 -5.04 -28.18 17.07
N ARG A 112 -6.18 -28.63 16.54
CA ARG A 112 -6.95 -29.80 17.03
C ARG A 112 -7.28 -29.70 18.53
N THR A 113 -7.66 -28.51 18.97
CA THR A 113 -8.08 -28.26 20.36
C THR A 113 -9.61 -28.21 20.45
N GLU A 114 -10.15 -28.52 21.62
CA GLU A 114 -11.58 -28.38 21.89
C GLU A 114 -11.96 -26.91 22.01
N LEU A 115 -13.12 -26.54 21.47
CA LEU A 115 -13.71 -25.21 21.59
C LEU A 115 -15.10 -25.35 22.22
N SER A 116 -15.40 -24.54 23.24
CA SER A 116 -16.70 -24.52 23.91
C SER A 116 -17.31 -23.12 23.87
N CYS A 117 -18.64 -23.04 23.83
CA CYS A 117 -19.40 -21.79 23.83
C CYS A 117 -20.61 -21.93 24.76
N MET A 118 -20.91 -20.89 25.52
CA MET A 118 -22.08 -20.81 26.39
C MET A 118 -23.01 -19.71 25.89
N MET A 119 -24.31 -20.02 25.80
CA MET A 119 -25.35 -19.06 25.46
C MET A 119 -26.26 -18.91 26.67
N LEU A 120 -26.49 -17.67 27.07
CA LEU A 120 -27.26 -17.29 28.24
C LEU A 120 -28.39 -16.37 27.78
N ASP A 121 -29.58 -16.56 28.35
CA ASP A 121 -30.74 -15.70 28.13
C ASP A 121 -31.36 -15.35 29.48
N LEU A 122 -32.04 -14.20 29.57
CA LEU A 122 -32.73 -13.77 30.79
C LEU A 122 -34.19 -14.21 30.72
N ASP A 123 -34.58 -15.14 31.58
CA ASP A 123 -35.96 -15.58 31.70
C ASP A 123 -36.89 -14.44 32.15
N LEU A 124 -38.12 -14.40 31.61
CA LEU A 124 -39.17 -13.44 31.98
C LEU A 124 -38.80 -11.95 31.82
N PHE A 125 -37.80 -11.61 31.01
CA PHE A 125 -37.33 -10.22 30.86
C PHE A 125 -38.42 -9.22 30.38
N LYS A 126 -39.43 -9.71 29.66
CA LYS A 126 -40.56 -8.89 29.20
C LYS A 126 -41.38 -8.31 30.35
N GLU A 127 -41.65 -9.10 31.40
CA GLU A 127 -42.46 -8.66 32.55
C GLU A 127 -41.76 -7.55 33.35
N VAL A 128 -40.42 -7.58 33.41
CA VAL A 128 -39.60 -6.56 34.06
C VAL A 128 -39.60 -5.24 33.27
N ASN A 129 -39.61 -5.29 31.94
CA ASN A 129 -39.66 -4.07 31.10
C ASN A 129 -41.06 -3.44 31.01
N ASP A 130 -42.11 -4.24 31.16
CA ASP A 130 -43.51 -3.80 31.05
C ASP A 130 -44.09 -3.29 32.40
N THR A 131 -43.34 -3.38 33.52
CA THR A 131 -43.69 -2.88 34.87
C THR A 131 -42.92 -1.62 35.22
#